data_AF-A0A553FKC1-F1
#
_entry.id   AF-A0A553FKC1-F1
#
_cell.length_a   1.000
_cell.length_b   1.000
_cell.length_c   1.000
_cell.angle_alpha   90.00
_cell.angle_beta   90.00
_cell.angle_gamma   90.00
#
_symmetry.space_group_name_H-M   'P 1'
#
loop_
_entity.id
_entity.type
_entity.pdbx_description
1 polymer ?
#
loop_
_entity_poly.entity_id
_entity_poly.type
_entity_poly.pdbx_seq_one_letter_code
_entity_poly.pdbx_strand_id
1 'polypeptide(L)'
;MKYLSIHLVLMLFEAAVYGQSSVNEASGLWIDGSSWVGGAAPVTSAANLQNITIDGFIRREGDITSTSNFGLTVQSGDTLIITGGLNIQNGNLSIESGGVAVVGGDTNGFGNFNININGGDLVLAGAVTNINFVTTNGNGHFYVFDPTPNISGNVNGSNGQETENDLLNNNPDLFSLVTGQVLPVELTLFTATGEAREIILNWRTASEWNNDYFEVQRSDNGLDFSEIGLVGGSGTVQETISYQFIDTSPLNGINYYRLKQYDFDGAFEYSPVIRSFFDTNRTGIHVFPNPAAEQLQITLDDRFINTNVRLELYDSKGMVIMWDDFLPTTPLSTIGLESIVVSGLHLLRLTNGSFEEFDRVLISK
;
A
#
# COMPACT_ATOMS: atom_id res chain seq x y z
N MET A 1 4.07 38.48 -22.32
CA MET A 1 3.23 39.57 -21.75
C MET A 1 2.02 38.90 -21.09
N LYS A 2 1.67 39.10 -19.82
CA LYS A 2 2.23 39.86 -18.68
C LYS A 2 2.21 38.91 -17.45
N TYR A 3 3.17 38.94 -16.52
CA TYR A 3 3.12 39.63 -15.20
C TYR A 3 1.72 39.58 -14.51
N LEU A 4 1.56 39.36 -13.20
CA LEU A 4 2.46 39.21 -12.02
C LEU A 4 1.64 38.38 -10.97
N SER A 5 2.15 37.69 -9.95
CA SER A 5 3.48 37.59 -9.30
C SER A 5 3.80 36.08 -9.06
N ILE A 6 4.56 35.54 -8.09
CA ILE A 6 5.25 36.05 -6.88
C ILE A 6 6.77 35.83 -7.01
N HIS A 7 7.55 36.84 -6.57
CA HIS A 7 9.00 36.75 -6.39
C HIS A 7 9.48 37.80 -5.39
N LEU A 8 9.74 37.37 -4.15
CA LEU A 8 10.56 37.97 -3.07
C LEU A 8 10.28 37.10 -1.82
N VAL A 9 11.22 36.77 -0.95
CA VAL A 9 12.52 37.41 -0.68
C VAL A 9 13.70 36.57 -1.20
N LEU A 10 14.70 37.24 -1.79
CA LEU A 10 15.99 36.65 -2.15
C LEU A 10 17.11 37.70 -2.00
N MET A 11 18.35 37.23 -1.76
CA MET A 11 19.63 37.97 -1.75
C MET A 11 19.92 38.98 -0.63
N LEU A 12 20.96 38.66 0.16
CA LEU A 12 22.24 39.39 0.36
C LEU A 12 22.98 38.63 1.50
N PHE A 13 24.23 38.16 1.36
CA PHE A 13 25.48 38.91 1.16
C PHE A 13 26.60 38.02 0.53
N GLU A 14 27.76 38.59 0.20
CA GLU A 14 28.93 37.86 -0.36
C GLU A 14 30.00 37.42 0.67
N ALA A 15 30.57 36.24 0.39
CA ALA A 15 31.98 35.80 0.56
C ALA A 15 32.75 36.00 1.90
N ALA A 16 33.12 34.88 2.53
CA ALA A 16 34.37 34.75 3.31
C ALA A 16 34.96 33.32 3.22
N VAL A 17 36.26 33.26 2.95
CA VAL A 17 37.08 32.09 2.52
C VAL A 17 37.63 31.23 3.68
N TYR A 18 37.90 29.95 3.38
CA TYR A 18 38.70 28.93 4.11
C TYR A 18 38.17 28.30 5.43
N GLY A 19 38.14 26.97 5.47
CA GLY A 19 38.02 26.15 6.70
C GLY A 19 37.65 24.69 6.45
N GLN A 20 38.61 23.83 6.11
CA GLN A 20 38.36 22.39 5.93
C GLN A 20 38.45 21.62 7.27
N SER A 21 37.32 21.43 7.98
CA SER A 21 37.15 20.33 8.96
C SER A 21 35.73 20.26 9.55
N SER A 22 34.84 19.46 8.96
CA SER A 22 33.63 18.94 9.61
C SER A 22 33.17 17.67 8.88
N VAL A 23 32.53 16.76 9.62
CA VAL A 23 31.65 15.75 9.03
C VAL A 23 30.36 16.48 8.67
N ASN A 24 29.89 16.33 7.44
CA ASN A 24 28.70 17.02 6.95
C ASN A 24 27.57 16.00 6.79
N GLU A 25 26.84 15.79 7.88
CA GLU A 25 25.59 15.02 7.94
C GLU A 25 24.54 15.69 7.04
N ALA A 26 23.97 14.91 6.13
CA ALA A 26 23.22 15.42 5.00
C ALA A 26 21.82 14.79 4.93
N SER A 27 20.78 15.58 5.24
CA SER A 27 19.40 15.11 5.32
C SER A 27 18.41 16.08 4.64
N GLY A 28 17.35 15.53 4.04
CA GLY A 28 16.33 16.28 3.31
C GLY A 28 16.72 16.59 1.85
N LEU A 29 16.07 17.57 1.21
CA LEU A 29 16.27 17.80 -0.23
C LEU A 29 17.61 18.49 -0.51
N TRP A 30 18.38 17.99 -1.49
CA TRP A 30 19.67 18.60 -1.88
C TRP A 30 19.52 20.01 -2.45
N ILE A 31 18.33 20.39 -2.89
CA ILE A 31 18.02 21.75 -3.35
C ILE A 31 17.62 22.73 -2.23
N ASP A 32 17.36 22.23 -1.01
CA ASP A 32 16.94 23.04 0.14
C ASP A 32 18.02 23.03 1.23
N GLY A 33 18.95 23.98 1.16
CA GLY A 33 20.00 24.17 2.16
C GLY A 33 19.52 24.60 3.55
N SER A 34 18.21 24.58 3.85
CA SER A 34 17.66 24.79 5.19
C SER A 34 17.36 23.49 5.96
N SER A 35 17.28 22.33 5.29
CA SER A 35 17.15 21.03 5.99
C SER A 35 18.47 20.43 6.47
N TRP A 36 19.60 20.93 5.98
CA TRP A 36 20.92 20.31 6.11
C TRP A 36 21.63 20.69 7.42
N VAL A 37 22.22 19.70 8.09
CA VAL A 37 22.94 19.90 9.35
C VAL A 37 24.23 20.67 9.09
N GLY A 38 24.33 21.89 9.65
CA GLY A 38 25.45 22.80 9.42
C GLY A 38 25.22 23.86 8.32
N GLY A 39 24.11 23.78 7.58
CA GLY A 39 23.69 24.81 6.62
C GLY A 39 23.82 24.40 5.14
N ALA A 40 24.07 25.38 4.28
CA ALA A 40 23.80 25.31 2.83
C ALA A 40 24.28 24.01 2.13
N ALA A 41 23.37 23.44 1.34
CA ALA A 41 23.57 22.15 0.67
C ALA A 41 24.80 22.11 -0.26
N PRO A 42 25.45 20.94 -0.44
CA PRO A 42 26.67 20.80 -1.23
C PRO A 42 26.48 21.23 -2.68
N VAL A 43 27.45 21.98 -3.19
CA VAL A 43 27.51 22.34 -4.61
C VAL A 43 27.49 21.10 -5.49
N THR A 44 26.59 21.07 -6.47
CA THR A 44 26.35 19.90 -7.33
C THR A 44 27.32 19.80 -8.51
N SER A 45 28.06 20.87 -8.80
CA SER A 45 29.14 20.89 -9.78
C SER A 45 30.31 21.70 -9.24
N ALA A 46 31.47 21.06 -9.08
CA ALA A 46 32.69 21.71 -8.60
C ALA A 46 33.96 20.98 -9.04
N ALA A 47 35.12 21.58 -8.77
CA ALA A 47 36.40 20.90 -8.96
C ALA A 47 36.62 19.76 -7.94
N ASN A 48 36.23 19.95 -6.68
CA ASN A 48 36.40 18.94 -5.62
C ASN A 48 35.09 18.83 -4.81
N LEU A 49 34.57 17.61 -4.69
CA LEU A 49 33.33 17.23 -4.01
C LEU A 49 33.60 16.06 -3.05
N GLN A 50 34.33 16.31 -1.98
CA GLN A 50 34.74 15.30 -1.00
C GLN A 50 34.10 15.53 0.38
N ASN A 51 33.99 14.45 1.16
CA ASN A 51 33.46 14.42 2.52
C ASN A 51 31.96 14.79 2.59
N ILE A 52 31.18 14.24 1.66
CA ILE A 52 29.71 14.31 1.66
C ILE A 52 29.18 13.02 2.30
N THR A 53 28.32 13.13 3.32
CA THR A 53 27.85 11.97 4.09
C THR A 53 26.33 12.01 4.24
N ILE A 54 25.62 11.13 3.54
CA ILE A 54 24.15 11.05 3.53
C ILE A 54 23.65 10.43 4.83
N ASP A 55 22.70 11.11 5.48
CA ASP A 55 22.05 10.79 6.74
C ASP A 55 20.52 10.92 6.54
N GLY A 56 19.76 9.86 6.84
CA GLY A 56 18.35 9.76 6.48
C GLY A 56 18.11 9.74 4.97
N PHE A 57 17.04 10.40 4.52
CA PHE A 57 16.62 10.40 3.12
C PHE A 57 16.99 11.72 2.41
N ILE A 58 17.74 11.62 1.31
CA ILE A 58 17.96 12.71 0.36
C ILE A 58 17.42 12.36 -1.03
N ARG A 59 16.68 13.31 -1.59
CA ARG A 59 16.43 13.39 -3.04
C ARG A 59 17.14 14.61 -3.64
N ARG A 60 17.78 14.40 -4.79
CA ARG A 60 18.64 15.35 -5.49
C ARG A 60 18.25 15.43 -6.97
N GLU A 61 17.98 16.63 -7.47
CA GLU A 61 17.49 16.83 -8.83
C GLU A 61 18.62 17.18 -9.82
N GLY A 62 18.78 16.39 -10.89
CA GLY A 62 19.80 16.56 -11.94
C GLY A 62 21.21 16.00 -11.63
N ASP A 63 22.21 16.37 -12.44
CA ASP A 63 23.52 15.69 -12.47
C ASP A 63 24.51 16.16 -11.39
N ILE A 64 25.27 15.24 -10.75
CA ILE A 64 26.44 15.60 -9.91
C ILE A 64 27.71 15.57 -10.77
N THR A 65 28.52 16.62 -10.72
CA THR A 65 29.76 16.72 -11.51
C THR A 65 30.98 17.06 -10.63
N SER A 66 32.02 16.24 -10.68
CA SER A 66 33.33 16.55 -10.08
C SER A 66 34.45 16.46 -11.10
N THR A 67 35.17 17.56 -11.30
CA THR A 67 36.27 17.66 -12.29
C THR A 67 37.68 17.42 -11.73
N SER A 68 37.82 16.99 -10.47
CA SER A 68 39.09 16.44 -9.97
C SER A 68 38.91 15.30 -8.96
N ASN A 69 38.27 15.54 -7.81
CA ASN A 69 38.14 14.57 -6.70
C ASN A 69 36.70 14.49 -6.19
N PHE A 70 36.26 13.29 -5.85
CA PHE A 70 34.92 12.98 -5.34
C PHE A 70 35.01 12.07 -4.11
N GLY A 71 34.06 12.20 -3.19
CA GLY A 71 33.95 11.37 -2.01
C GLY A 71 32.59 11.56 -1.36
N LEU A 72 31.68 10.62 -1.65
CA LEU A 72 30.34 10.56 -1.08
C LEU A 72 30.14 9.20 -0.41
N THR A 73 29.64 9.21 0.83
CA THR A 73 29.21 8.01 1.56
C THR A 73 27.71 8.08 1.82
N VAL A 74 26.97 7.02 1.50
CA VAL A 74 25.63 6.75 2.04
C VAL A 74 25.78 5.90 3.30
N GLN A 75 25.26 6.39 4.43
CA GLN A 75 25.41 5.72 5.72
C GLN A 75 24.43 4.55 5.91
N SER A 76 24.59 3.85 7.04
CA SER A 76 23.97 2.57 7.38
C SER A 76 22.46 2.67 7.62
N GLY A 77 21.66 2.49 6.57
CA GLY A 77 20.19 2.57 6.58
C GLY A 77 19.62 3.77 5.82
N ASP A 78 20.50 4.62 5.28
CA ASP A 78 20.18 5.93 4.72
C ASP A 78 20.02 5.87 3.19
N THR A 79 19.30 6.82 2.60
CA THR A 79 18.86 6.74 1.19
C THR A 79 19.24 7.98 0.39
N LEU A 80 19.88 7.78 -0.76
CA LEU A 80 20.18 8.84 -1.75
C LEU A 80 19.54 8.53 -3.10
N ILE A 81 18.65 9.41 -3.55
CA ILE A 81 18.09 9.39 -4.91
C ILE A 81 18.62 10.58 -5.71
N ILE A 82 19.31 10.30 -6.83
CA ILE A 82 19.75 11.28 -7.82
C ILE A 82 18.93 11.06 -9.10
N THR A 83 18.17 12.07 -9.54
CA THR A 83 17.32 11.94 -10.74
C THR A 83 18.06 12.16 -12.06
N GLY A 84 19.22 12.83 -12.01
CA GLY A 84 20.15 12.93 -13.13
C GLY A 84 21.32 11.95 -13.01
N GLY A 85 22.42 12.27 -13.70
CA GLY A 85 23.61 11.44 -13.77
C GLY A 85 24.72 11.74 -12.75
N LEU A 86 25.81 10.97 -12.86
CA LEU A 86 27.08 11.20 -12.19
C LEU A 86 28.18 11.44 -13.24
N ASN A 87 28.97 12.50 -13.09
CA ASN A 87 30.07 12.85 -14.00
C ASN A 87 31.35 13.10 -13.19
N ILE A 88 32.15 12.04 -12.96
CA ILE A 88 33.15 12.00 -11.88
C ILE A 88 34.57 11.74 -12.41
N GLN A 89 35.49 12.67 -12.16
CA GLN A 89 36.87 12.60 -12.63
C GLN A 89 37.75 11.60 -11.86
N ASN A 90 37.75 11.63 -10.53
CA ASN A 90 38.34 10.60 -9.66
C ASN A 90 37.57 10.60 -8.34
N GLY A 91 37.59 9.50 -7.60
CA GLY A 91 37.05 9.45 -6.23
C GLY A 91 36.31 8.17 -5.90
N ASN A 92 35.51 8.23 -4.84
CA ASN A 92 34.73 7.09 -4.38
C ASN A 92 33.25 7.48 -4.18
N LEU A 93 32.35 6.63 -4.68
CA LEU A 93 31.03 6.44 -4.11
C LEU A 93 31.12 5.27 -3.12
N SER A 94 30.61 5.47 -1.91
CA SER A 94 30.59 4.47 -0.84
C SER A 94 29.17 4.31 -0.32
N ILE A 95 28.75 3.07 -0.04
CA ILE A 95 27.44 2.74 0.52
C ILE A 95 27.65 1.75 1.66
N GLU A 96 27.10 2.05 2.83
CA GLU A 96 27.21 1.26 4.05
C GLU A 96 26.04 0.28 4.22
N SER A 97 26.01 -0.47 5.32
CA SER A 97 25.08 -1.60 5.52
C SER A 97 23.62 -1.14 5.55
N GLY A 98 22.79 -1.64 4.64
CA GLY A 98 21.40 -1.21 4.48
C GLY A 98 21.21 0.21 3.92
N GLY A 99 22.30 0.91 3.56
CA GLY A 99 22.20 2.17 2.81
C GLY A 99 21.77 1.91 1.36
N VAL A 100 21.04 2.84 0.76
CA VAL A 100 20.46 2.71 -0.59
C VAL A 100 20.85 3.90 -1.44
N ALA A 101 21.32 3.64 -2.67
CA ALA A 101 21.61 4.68 -3.65
C ALA A 101 20.94 4.40 -4.99
N VAL A 102 20.36 5.44 -5.60
CA VAL A 102 19.74 5.40 -6.94
C VAL A 102 20.32 6.52 -7.79
N VAL A 103 20.75 6.18 -9.01
CA VAL A 103 21.12 7.15 -10.05
C VAL A 103 20.26 6.91 -11.28
N GLY A 104 19.36 7.87 -11.56
CA GLY A 104 18.40 7.81 -12.67
C GLY A 104 19.02 8.08 -14.05
N GLY A 105 20.10 8.86 -14.11
CA GLY A 105 20.81 9.20 -15.35
C GLY A 105 22.15 8.49 -15.52
N ASP A 106 22.87 8.87 -16.58
CA ASP A 106 24.16 8.24 -16.93
C ASP A 106 25.23 8.41 -15.84
N THR A 107 26.01 7.36 -15.61
CA THR A 107 27.06 7.30 -14.60
C THR A 107 28.42 7.17 -15.29
N ASN A 108 29.09 8.31 -15.43
CA ASN A 108 30.31 8.49 -16.23
C ASN A 108 31.53 8.76 -15.34
N GLY A 109 32.49 7.84 -15.36
CA GLY A 109 33.86 8.08 -14.93
C GLY A 109 34.68 8.79 -16.00
N PHE A 110 35.61 9.64 -15.59
CA PHE A 110 36.62 10.25 -16.47
C PHE A 110 38.06 9.95 -16.03
N GLY A 111 38.23 9.04 -15.05
CA GLY A 111 39.50 8.66 -14.42
C GLY A 111 39.23 7.65 -13.29
N ASN A 112 39.93 7.77 -12.15
CA ASN A 112 39.88 6.78 -11.07
C ASN A 112 38.62 6.93 -10.19
N PHE A 113 37.43 6.76 -10.75
CA PHE A 113 36.16 6.71 -10.01
C PHE A 113 35.81 5.27 -9.64
N ASN A 114 35.69 4.99 -8.34
CA ASN A 114 35.41 3.66 -7.80
C ASN A 114 34.07 3.65 -7.03
N ILE A 115 33.42 2.49 -6.99
CA ILE A 115 32.18 2.27 -6.23
C ILE A 115 32.43 1.18 -5.19
N ASN A 116 32.04 1.41 -3.94
CA ASN A 116 32.28 0.53 -2.80
C ASN A 116 30.96 0.29 -2.04
N ILE A 117 30.45 -0.93 -2.04
CA ILE A 117 29.15 -1.28 -1.48
C ILE A 117 29.37 -2.29 -0.35
N ASN A 118 28.97 -1.96 0.87
CA ASN A 118 29.29 -2.72 2.08
C ASN A 118 28.02 -3.15 2.82
N GLY A 119 27.22 -3.99 2.18
CA GLY A 119 25.96 -4.52 2.73
C GLY A 119 24.72 -3.66 2.46
N GLY A 120 24.79 -2.70 1.53
CA GLY A 120 23.65 -1.91 1.04
C GLY A 120 23.44 -2.07 -0.47
N ASP A 121 22.56 -1.27 -1.06
CA ASP A 121 22.10 -1.41 -2.45
C ASP A 121 22.49 -0.19 -3.30
N LEU A 122 22.97 -0.43 -4.54
CA LEU A 122 23.09 0.60 -5.58
C LEU A 122 22.30 0.20 -6.82
N VAL A 123 21.53 1.15 -7.37
CA VAL A 123 20.90 1.03 -8.69
C VAL A 123 21.41 2.13 -9.62
N LEU A 124 21.96 1.72 -10.77
CA LEU A 124 22.33 2.59 -11.89
C LEU A 124 21.38 2.34 -13.07
N ALA A 125 20.47 3.29 -13.31
CA ALA A 125 19.42 3.16 -14.32
C ALA A 125 19.82 3.71 -15.72
N GLY A 126 20.74 4.68 -15.77
CA GLY A 126 21.31 5.21 -17.01
C GLY A 126 22.51 4.41 -17.53
N ALA A 127 23.13 4.88 -18.61
CA ALA A 127 24.33 4.25 -19.17
C ALA A 127 25.54 4.36 -18.23
N VAL A 128 26.38 3.34 -18.16
CA VAL A 128 27.51 3.28 -17.23
C VAL A 128 28.83 3.26 -18.00
N THR A 129 29.67 4.29 -17.82
CA THR A 129 30.92 4.44 -18.59
C THR A 129 32.16 4.70 -17.74
N ASN A 130 33.26 4.04 -18.12
CA ASN A 130 34.62 4.16 -17.56
C ASN A 130 34.71 4.12 -16.02
N ILE A 131 33.92 3.27 -15.37
CA ILE A 131 34.05 3.05 -13.92
C ILE A 131 35.31 2.24 -13.66
N ASN A 132 36.17 2.67 -12.74
CA ASN A 132 37.48 2.07 -12.54
C ASN A 132 37.37 0.67 -11.91
N PHE A 133 36.69 0.57 -10.76
CA PHE A 133 36.35 -0.70 -10.10
C PHE A 133 35.04 -0.56 -9.33
N VAL A 134 34.33 -1.68 -9.18
CA VAL A 134 33.19 -1.84 -8.24
C VAL A 134 33.53 -2.95 -7.26
N THR A 135 33.26 -2.74 -5.98
CA THR A 135 33.44 -3.76 -4.92
C THR A 135 32.14 -3.95 -4.16
N THR A 136 31.67 -5.19 -4.02
CA THR A 136 30.49 -5.53 -3.19
C THR A 136 30.87 -6.49 -2.06
N ASN A 137 30.70 -6.04 -0.82
CA ASN A 137 31.04 -6.76 0.41
C ASN A 137 29.79 -7.08 1.22
N GLY A 138 29.80 -8.20 1.95
CA GLY A 138 28.64 -8.68 2.71
C GLY A 138 27.47 -9.03 1.78
N ASN A 139 26.27 -8.62 2.17
CA ASN A 139 25.03 -8.76 1.40
C ASN A 139 24.78 -7.50 0.52
N GLY A 140 25.84 -6.88 -0.02
CA GLY A 140 25.71 -5.66 -0.81
C GLY A 140 25.37 -5.96 -2.27
N HIS A 141 24.36 -5.30 -2.82
CA HIS A 141 23.85 -5.53 -4.18
C HIS A 141 24.23 -4.41 -5.15
N PHE A 142 24.41 -4.77 -6.43
CA PHE A 142 24.84 -3.83 -7.49
C PHE A 142 24.03 -4.01 -8.77
N TYR A 143 22.92 -3.30 -8.86
CA TYR A 143 21.97 -3.37 -9.96
C TYR A 143 22.33 -2.35 -11.05
N VAL A 144 22.41 -2.83 -12.30
CA VAL A 144 22.75 -2.01 -13.47
C VAL A 144 21.76 -2.32 -14.59
N PHE A 145 21.08 -1.30 -15.10
CA PHE A 145 20.09 -1.45 -16.18
C PHE A 145 20.72 -1.30 -17.58
N ASP A 146 21.91 -0.69 -17.69
CA ASP A 146 22.73 -0.73 -18.91
C ASP A 146 23.07 -2.21 -19.23
N PRO A 147 22.70 -2.73 -20.42
CA PRO A 147 23.02 -4.11 -20.82
C PRO A 147 24.50 -4.28 -21.23
N THR A 148 25.27 -3.20 -21.29
CA THR A 148 26.64 -3.12 -21.82
C THR A 148 27.56 -2.18 -21.02
N PRO A 149 27.57 -2.24 -19.68
CA PRO A 149 28.24 -1.24 -18.87
C PRO A 149 29.77 -1.31 -19.03
N ASN A 150 30.39 -0.16 -19.31
CA ASN A 150 31.84 -0.05 -19.38
C ASN A 150 32.42 0.20 -17.98
N ILE A 151 32.68 -0.90 -17.29
CA ILE A 151 33.50 -0.95 -16.07
C ILE A 151 34.88 -1.46 -16.50
N SER A 152 35.92 -0.64 -16.33
CA SER A 152 37.27 -0.89 -16.84
C SER A 152 38.07 -1.91 -16.02
N GLY A 153 37.63 -2.19 -14.79
CA GLY A 153 38.10 -3.27 -13.94
C GLY A 153 36.96 -4.23 -13.57
N ASN A 154 37.29 -5.32 -12.88
CA ASN A 154 36.26 -6.26 -12.43
C ASN A 154 35.32 -5.63 -11.40
N VAL A 155 34.05 -6.06 -11.44
CA VAL A 155 33.17 -6.05 -10.27
C VAL A 155 33.62 -7.18 -9.34
N ASN A 156 34.07 -6.86 -8.12
CA ASN A 156 34.61 -7.83 -7.18
C ASN A 156 33.69 -7.95 -5.96
N GLY A 157 32.99 -9.07 -5.80
CA GLY A 157 32.11 -9.26 -4.65
C GLY A 157 31.21 -10.48 -4.75
N SER A 158 30.33 -10.65 -3.74
CA SER A 158 29.48 -11.84 -3.55
C SER A 158 28.52 -12.09 -4.72
N ASN A 159 27.87 -11.02 -5.20
CA ASN A 159 26.73 -11.11 -6.12
C ASN A 159 27.09 -10.72 -7.57
N GLY A 160 28.24 -10.08 -7.78
CA GLY A 160 28.67 -9.61 -9.11
C GLY A 160 27.95 -8.34 -9.56
N GLN A 161 27.56 -8.30 -10.84
CA GLN A 161 26.64 -7.31 -11.40
C GLN A 161 25.27 -7.97 -11.53
N GLU A 162 24.24 -7.27 -11.05
CA GLU A 162 22.84 -7.70 -11.06
C GLU A 162 22.03 -6.87 -12.08
N THR A 163 20.98 -7.44 -12.63
CA THR A 163 20.14 -6.82 -13.67
C THR A 163 18.88 -6.16 -13.10
N GLU A 164 18.14 -5.45 -13.94
CA GLU A 164 16.78 -4.97 -13.66
C GLU A 164 15.84 -6.09 -13.18
N ASN A 165 15.94 -7.30 -13.74
CA ASN A 165 15.13 -8.45 -13.30
C ASN A 165 15.59 -8.98 -11.93
N ASP A 166 16.88 -8.92 -11.63
CA ASP A 166 17.38 -9.33 -10.31
C ASP A 166 16.93 -8.32 -9.23
N LEU A 167 16.89 -7.03 -9.54
CA LEU A 167 16.31 -6.01 -8.66
C LEU A 167 14.83 -6.29 -8.36
N LEU A 168 14.02 -6.58 -9.39
CA LEU A 168 12.60 -6.93 -9.22
C LEU A 168 12.38 -8.14 -8.29
N ASN A 169 13.28 -9.14 -8.32
CA ASN A 169 13.16 -10.34 -7.49
C ASN A 169 13.77 -10.17 -6.09
N ASN A 170 14.84 -9.38 -5.95
CA ASN A 170 15.59 -9.24 -4.69
C ASN A 170 15.09 -8.07 -3.82
N ASN A 171 14.67 -6.95 -4.43
CA ASN A 171 14.19 -5.76 -3.73
C ASN A 171 13.05 -5.06 -4.54
N PRO A 172 11.82 -5.61 -4.53
CA PRO A 172 10.69 -5.12 -5.32
C PRO A 172 10.26 -3.67 -4.98
N ASP A 173 10.40 -3.25 -3.71
CA ASP A 173 10.08 -1.87 -3.30
C ASP A 173 11.07 -0.87 -3.93
N LEU A 174 12.36 -1.23 -3.99
CA LEU A 174 13.38 -0.44 -4.69
C LEU A 174 13.20 -0.49 -6.22
N PHE A 175 12.78 -1.62 -6.79
CA PHE A 175 12.40 -1.71 -8.20
C PHE A 175 11.27 -0.71 -8.55
N SER A 176 10.21 -0.68 -7.74
CA SER A 176 9.09 0.26 -7.87
C SER A 176 9.58 1.72 -7.81
N LEU A 177 10.37 2.05 -6.80
CA LEU A 177 10.94 3.38 -6.57
C LEU A 177 11.82 3.89 -7.73
N VAL A 178 12.59 2.99 -8.39
CA VAL A 178 13.49 3.36 -9.50
C VAL A 178 12.74 3.47 -10.83
N THR A 179 11.88 2.50 -11.14
CA THR A 179 11.24 2.41 -12.47
C THR A 179 9.99 3.27 -12.59
N GLY A 180 9.37 3.65 -11.47
CA GLY A 180 8.03 4.22 -11.45
C GLY A 180 6.93 3.21 -11.81
N GLN A 181 7.24 1.92 -11.92
CA GLN A 181 6.22 0.88 -11.87
C GLN A 181 5.75 0.72 -10.43
N VAL A 182 4.64 1.37 -10.09
CA VAL A 182 3.82 0.92 -8.96
C VAL A 182 3.55 -0.57 -9.14
N LEU A 183 4.14 -1.39 -8.27
CA LEU A 183 3.73 -2.77 -8.14
C LEU A 183 2.30 -2.75 -7.59
N PRO A 184 1.32 -3.36 -8.29
CA PRO A 184 -0.07 -3.32 -7.85
C PRO A 184 -0.21 -3.77 -6.41
N VAL A 185 -1.06 -3.09 -5.65
CA VAL A 185 -1.50 -3.58 -4.35
C VAL A 185 -2.18 -4.92 -4.56
N GLU A 186 -1.54 -5.99 -4.06
CA GLU A 186 -2.00 -7.36 -4.34
C GLU A 186 -3.29 -7.62 -3.56
N LEU A 187 -4.41 -7.37 -4.24
CA LEU A 187 -5.77 -7.52 -3.72
C LEU A 187 -6.15 -9.01 -3.64
N THR A 188 -5.59 -9.71 -2.65
CA THR A 188 -5.76 -11.16 -2.43
C THR A 188 -7.21 -11.60 -2.23
N LEU A 189 -8.09 -10.69 -1.81
CA LEU A 189 -9.52 -10.96 -1.63
C LEU A 189 -10.34 -9.70 -1.93
N PHE A 190 -11.44 -9.86 -2.65
CA PHE A 190 -12.53 -8.88 -2.70
C PHE A 190 -13.86 -9.62 -2.88
N THR A 191 -14.80 -9.41 -1.94
CA THR A 191 -16.10 -10.08 -1.91
C THR A 191 -17.21 -9.11 -1.52
N ALA A 192 -18.45 -9.42 -1.93
CA ALA A 192 -19.65 -8.67 -1.60
C ALA A 192 -20.78 -9.65 -1.26
N THR A 193 -21.35 -9.54 -0.06
CA THR A 193 -22.40 -10.43 0.45
C THR A 193 -23.68 -9.63 0.65
N GLY A 194 -24.79 -10.09 0.06
CA GLY A 194 -26.11 -9.45 0.19
C GLY A 194 -26.89 -9.96 1.40
N GLU A 195 -27.00 -9.10 2.42
CA GLU A 195 -27.77 -9.30 3.65
C GLU A 195 -29.19 -8.73 3.54
N ALA A 196 -29.93 -8.69 4.65
CA ALA A 196 -31.35 -8.35 4.71
C ALA A 196 -31.71 -6.98 4.11
N ARG A 197 -30.84 -5.97 4.30
CA ARG A 197 -31.09 -4.55 3.92
C ARG A 197 -29.87 -3.84 3.35
N GLU A 198 -28.75 -4.54 3.18
CA GLU A 198 -27.44 -3.99 2.86
C GLU A 198 -26.57 -5.00 2.11
N ILE A 199 -25.52 -4.53 1.44
CA ILE A 199 -24.44 -5.37 0.92
C ILE A 199 -23.16 -5.07 1.69
N ILE A 200 -22.58 -6.09 2.32
CA ILE A 200 -21.30 -5.98 3.02
C ILE A 200 -20.18 -6.36 2.05
N LEU A 201 -19.32 -5.40 1.75
CA LEU A 201 -18.09 -5.59 0.98
C LEU A 201 -16.92 -5.84 1.92
N ASN A 202 -16.06 -6.80 1.60
CA ASN A 202 -14.85 -7.09 2.35
C ASN A 202 -13.68 -7.27 1.38
N TRP A 203 -12.50 -6.73 1.69
CA TRP A 203 -11.29 -6.95 0.90
C TRP A 203 -10.03 -7.10 1.74
N ARG A 204 -8.98 -7.62 1.11
CA ARG A 204 -7.64 -7.77 1.70
C ARG A 204 -6.57 -7.41 0.70
N THR A 205 -5.57 -6.72 1.20
CA THR A 205 -4.29 -6.42 0.56
C THR A 205 -3.24 -7.39 1.11
N ALA A 206 -2.29 -7.88 0.30
CA ALA A 206 -1.12 -8.59 0.84
C ALA A 206 -0.10 -7.60 1.43
N SER A 207 0.07 -6.49 0.72
CA SER A 207 0.88 -5.33 1.04
C SER A 207 0.23 -4.08 0.43
N GLU A 208 0.65 -2.90 0.91
CA GLU A 208 0.25 -1.59 0.42
C GLU A 208 1.49 -0.70 0.24
N TRP A 209 1.45 0.21 -0.74
CA TRP A 209 2.50 1.18 -0.99
C TRP A 209 1.89 2.53 -1.34
N ASN A 210 2.22 3.59 -0.58
CA ASN A 210 1.70 4.96 -0.73
C ASN A 210 0.16 5.10 -0.74
N ASN A 211 -0.61 4.08 -0.33
CA ASN A 211 -2.07 4.03 -0.43
C ASN A 211 -2.75 5.02 0.54
N ASP A 212 -3.41 6.05 -0.01
CA ASP A 212 -4.16 7.06 0.74
C ASP A 212 -5.57 6.55 1.06
N TYR A 213 -6.31 6.06 0.06
CA TYR A 213 -7.66 5.51 0.25
C TYR A 213 -8.18 4.64 -0.91
N PHE A 214 -9.15 3.80 -0.58
CA PHE A 214 -10.03 3.11 -1.53
C PHE A 214 -11.34 3.90 -1.71
N GLU A 215 -11.61 4.36 -2.93
CA GLU A 215 -12.93 4.80 -3.37
C GLU A 215 -13.77 3.56 -3.75
N VAL A 216 -14.82 3.28 -2.98
CA VAL A 216 -15.74 2.17 -3.22
C VAL A 216 -16.78 2.62 -4.25
N GLN A 217 -16.81 1.95 -5.39
CA GLN A 217 -17.72 2.27 -6.50
C GLN A 217 -18.75 1.17 -6.77
N ARG A 218 -19.96 1.57 -7.17
CA ARG A 218 -21.09 0.69 -7.53
C ARG A 218 -21.66 1.00 -8.91
N SER A 219 -22.15 -0.03 -9.59
CA SER A 219 -22.86 0.07 -10.88
C SER A 219 -24.07 -0.88 -10.91
N ASP A 220 -25.12 -0.52 -11.66
CA ASP A 220 -26.28 -1.37 -11.97
C ASP A 220 -26.06 -2.22 -13.24
N ASN A 221 -25.25 -1.72 -14.17
CA ASN A 221 -25.01 -2.30 -15.49
C ASN A 221 -23.60 -2.91 -15.67
N GLY A 222 -22.68 -2.65 -14.73
CA GLY A 222 -21.30 -3.12 -14.76
C GLY A 222 -20.35 -2.32 -15.66
N LEU A 223 -20.79 -1.15 -16.15
CA LEU A 223 -20.06 -0.25 -17.04
C LEU A 223 -19.94 1.15 -16.42
N ASP A 224 -21.07 1.72 -16.00
CA ASP A 224 -21.18 3.06 -15.43
C ASP A 224 -21.12 2.97 -13.90
N PHE A 225 -19.98 3.34 -13.32
CA PHE A 225 -19.71 3.25 -11.88
C PHE A 225 -19.82 4.60 -11.19
N SER A 226 -20.53 4.65 -10.06
CA SER A 226 -20.64 5.79 -9.16
C SER A 226 -19.91 5.52 -7.85
N GLU A 227 -19.24 6.51 -7.28
CA GLU A 227 -18.77 6.48 -5.88
C GLU A 227 -19.96 6.24 -4.93
N ILE A 228 -19.76 5.37 -3.92
CA ILE A 228 -20.69 5.20 -2.79
C ILE A 228 -20.03 5.44 -1.42
N GLY A 229 -18.71 5.58 -1.35
CA GLY A 229 -17.98 6.01 -0.16
C GLY A 229 -16.48 5.75 -0.24
N LEU A 230 -15.73 6.30 0.72
CA LEU A 230 -14.27 6.18 0.82
C LEU A 230 -13.88 5.38 2.08
N VAL A 231 -12.81 4.59 1.99
CA VAL A 231 -12.17 3.91 3.13
C VAL A 231 -10.68 4.19 3.07
N GLY A 232 -10.13 4.80 4.13
CA GLY A 232 -8.69 5.13 4.20
C GLY A 232 -7.80 3.89 4.08
N GLY A 233 -6.70 4.03 3.36
CA GLY A 233 -5.63 3.03 3.25
C GLY A 233 -4.69 3.07 4.45
N SER A 234 -3.69 2.19 4.43
CA SER A 234 -2.67 2.12 5.48
C SER A 234 -1.32 2.75 5.08
N GLY A 235 -1.25 3.40 3.92
CA GLY A 235 -0.02 3.99 3.39
C GLY A 235 0.91 2.93 2.79
N THR A 236 2.06 2.71 3.44
CA THR A 236 3.06 1.72 3.02
C THR A 236 3.26 0.66 4.09
N VAL A 237 2.86 -0.58 3.79
CA VAL A 237 2.73 -1.69 4.75
C VAL A 237 2.99 -3.03 4.07
N GLN A 238 3.88 -3.87 4.61
CA GLN A 238 4.21 -5.21 4.08
C GLN A 238 3.47 -6.37 4.81
N GLU A 239 2.30 -6.10 5.40
CA GLU A 239 1.46 -7.09 6.08
C GLU A 239 -0.01 -7.03 5.63
N THR A 240 -0.73 -8.14 5.80
CA THR A 240 -2.09 -8.31 5.27
C THR A 240 -3.12 -7.50 6.03
N ILE A 241 -3.57 -6.38 5.44
CA ILE A 241 -4.66 -5.58 6.00
C ILE A 241 -6.02 -6.12 5.52
N SER A 242 -7.04 -5.99 6.36
CA SER A 242 -8.42 -6.39 6.06
C SER A 242 -9.37 -5.20 6.22
N TYR A 243 -10.16 -4.94 5.19
CA TYR A 243 -11.09 -3.81 5.13
C TYR A 243 -12.53 -4.27 4.94
N GLN A 244 -13.47 -3.41 5.35
CA GLN A 244 -14.90 -3.61 5.17
C GLN A 244 -15.59 -2.30 4.80
N PHE A 245 -16.60 -2.38 3.94
CA PHE A 245 -17.54 -1.29 3.65
C PHE A 245 -18.97 -1.86 3.63
N ILE A 246 -19.94 -1.09 4.11
CA ILE A 246 -21.35 -1.49 4.14
C ILE A 246 -22.15 -0.56 3.23
N ASP A 247 -22.61 -1.11 2.10
CA ASP A 247 -23.59 -0.45 1.24
C ASP A 247 -24.98 -0.60 1.88
N THR A 248 -25.43 0.47 2.54
CA THR A 248 -26.73 0.55 3.24
C THR A 248 -27.87 1.05 2.33
N SER A 249 -27.64 1.19 1.03
CA SER A 249 -28.70 1.50 0.05
C SER A 249 -28.42 0.84 -1.32
N PRO A 250 -28.27 -0.49 -1.36
CA PRO A 250 -28.03 -1.23 -2.59
C PRO A 250 -29.24 -1.17 -3.51
N LEU A 251 -29.01 -1.30 -4.81
CA LEU A 251 -30.05 -1.28 -5.83
C LEU A 251 -30.79 -2.63 -5.85
N ASN A 252 -32.06 -2.63 -6.22
CA ASN A 252 -32.80 -3.88 -6.38
C ASN A 252 -32.30 -4.63 -7.64
N GLY A 253 -31.82 -5.86 -7.47
CA GLY A 253 -31.25 -6.69 -8.53
C GLY A 253 -29.74 -6.95 -8.38
N ILE A 254 -29.04 -7.05 -9.50
CA ILE A 254 -27.58 -7.24 -9.51
C ILE A 254 -26.91 -5.89 -9.26
N ASN A 255 -26.05 -5.84 -8.24
CA ASN A 255 -25.15 -4.73 -7.99
C ASN A 255 -23.73 -5.17 -8.34
N TYR A 256 -23.05 -4.37 -9.15
CA TYR A 256 -21.64 -4.55 -9.49
C TYR A 256 -20.80 -3.60 -8.65
N TYR A 257 -19.65 -4.07 -8.18
CA TYR A 257 -18.75 -3.26 -7.34
C TYR A 257 -17.31 -3.37 -7.81
N ARG A 258 -16.56 -2.28 -7.66
CA ARG A 258 -15.11 -2.23 -7.75
C ARG A 258 -14.55 -1.26 -6.72
N LEU A 259 -13.32 -1.49 -6.30
CA LEU A 259 -12.51 -0.50 -5.61
C LEU A 259 -11.76 0.30 -6.66
N LYS A 260 -11.55 1.57 -6.38
CA LYS A 260 -10.54 2.41 -7.03
C LYS A 260 -9.59 2.89 -5.94
N GLN A 261 -8.37 2.37 -5.91
CA GLN A 261 -7.35 2.81 -4.96
C GLN A 261 -6.75 4.14 -5.44
N TYR A 262 -6.40 5.03 -4.52
CA TYR A 262 -5.56 6.19 -4.78
C TYR A 262 -4.32 6.19 -3.91
N ASP A 263 -3.20 6.61 -4.50
CA ASP A 263 -1.94 6.83 -3.80
C ASP A 263 -1.78 8.32 -3.45
N PHE A 264 -0.91 8.66 -2.49
CA PHE A 264 -0.73 10.04 -1.99
C PHE A 264 -0.31 11.09 -3.04
N ASP A 265 0.13 10.70 -4.24
CA ASP A 265 0.43 11.61 -5.36
C ASP A 265 -0.74 11.83 -6.34
N GLY A 266 -1.85 11.09 -6.15
CA GLY A 266 -3.04 11.11 -7.01
C GLY A 266 -3.06 10.07 -8.13
N ALA A 267 -2.08 9.17 -8.21
CA ALA A 267 -2.17 7.95 -9.02
C ALA A 267 -3.35 7.06 -8.56
N PHE A 268 -3.85 6.17 -9.43
CA PHE A 268 -4.93 5.24 -9.07
C PHE A 268 -4.93 3.94 -9.89
N GLU A 269 -5.45 2.87 -9.29
CA GLU A 269 -5.73 1.58 -9.94
C GLU A 269 -7.17 1.10 -9.62
N TYR A 270 -7.73 0.20 -10.44
CA TYR A 270 -9.04 -0.41 -10.22
C TYR A 270 -8.93 -1.90 -9.87
N SER A 271 -9.72 -2.35 -8.90
CA SER A 271 -9.90 -3.78 -8.64
C SER A 271 -10.60 -4.50 -9.82
N PRO A 272 -10.51 -5.84 -9.87
CA PRO A 272 -11.50 -6.64 -10.57
C PRO A 272 -12.93 -6.28 -10.15
N VAL A 273 -13.87 -6.30 -11.09
CA VAL A 273 -15.29 -6.07 -10.82
C VAL A 273 -15.91 -7.34 -10.24
N ILE A 274 -16.52 -7.23 -9.07
CA ILE A 274 -17.35 -8.27 -8.45
C ILE A 274 -18.83 -7.92 -8.56
N ARG A 275 -19.71 -8.86 -8.22
CA ARG A 275 -21.16 -8.63 -8.16
C ARG A 275 -21.80 -9.31 -6.97
N SER A 276 -22.84 -8.70 -6.43
CA SER A 276 -23.77 -9.29 -5.46
C SER A 276 -25.21 -9.11 -5.95
N PHE A 277 -26.11 -10.00 -5.56
CA PHE A 277 -27.54 -9.85 -5.84
C PHE A 277 -28.24 -9.40 -4.56
N PHE A 278 -28.90 -8.25 -4.62
CA PHE A 278 -29.75 -7.73 -3.57
C PHE A 278 -31.20 -7.77 -4.06
N ASP A 279 -32.14 -8.03 -3.17
CA ASP A 279 -33.56 -8.02 -3.50
C ASP A 279 -34.31 -7.23 -2.43
N THR A 280 -34.89 -6.09 -2.80
CA THR A 280 -35.77 -5.31 -1.89
C THR A 280 -37.03 -6.10 -1.51
N ASN A 281 -37.31 -7.19 -2.22
CA ASN A 281 -38.42 -8.11 -2.04
C ASN A 281 -37.96 -9.46 -1.48
N ARG A 282 -36.74 -9.55 -0.89
CA ARG A 282 -36.38 -10.63 0.05
C ARG A 282 -37.23 -10.50 1.31
N THR A 283 -38.51 -10.85 1.18
CA THR A 283 -39.41 -11.13 2.29
C THR A 283 -38.88 -12.40 2.96
N GLY A 284 -38.57 -12.31 4.24
CA GLY A 284 -37.88 -13.37 4.95
C GLY A 284 -37.39 -12.90 6.30
N ILE A 285 -36.93 -13.87 7.09
CA ILE A 285 -36.40 -13.68 8.43
C ILE A 285 -34.89 -13.90 8.38
N HIS A 286 -34.12 -13.12 9.15
CA HIS A 286 -32.67 -13.28 9.24
C HIS A 286 -32.27 -13.53 10.70
N VAL A 287 -31.66 -14.69 10.97
CA VAL A 287 -31.27 -15.10 12.33
C VAL A 287 -29.76 -14.97 12.56
N PHE A 288 -29.36 -14.26 13.61
CA PHE A 288 -27.96 -14.01 13.96
C PHE A 288 -27.74 -13.95 15.49
N PRO A 289 -26.51 -14.17 16.00
CA PRO A 289 -25.36 -14.71 15.28
C PRO A 289 -25.61 -16.16 14.85
N ASN A 290 -24.88 -16.61 13.83
CA ASN A 290 -24.94 -17.97 13.30
C ASN A 290 -23.48 -18.43 13.10
N PRO A 291 -22.87 -19.16 14.06
CA PRO A 291 -23.51 -19.89 15.16
C PRO A 291 -24.04 -19.04 16.33
N ALA A 292 -25.06 -19.59 17.02
CA ALA A 292 -25.64 -19.03 18.24
C ALA A 292 -25.29 -19.84 19.50
N ALA A 293 -25.15 -19.17 20.65
CA ALA A 293 -24.84 -19.80 21.94
C ALA A 293 -26.01 -19.76 22.94
N GLU A 294 -26.36 -18.57 23.45
CA GLU A 294 -27.39 -18.40 24.50
C GLU A 294 -28.69 -17.76 24.01
N GLN A 295 -28.66 -17.04 22.88
CA GLN A 295 -29.81 -16.33 22.33
C GLN A 295 -29.70 -16.19 20.82
N LEU A 296 -30.85 -15.98 20.18
CA LEU A 296 -31.01 -15.59 18.78
C LEU A 296 -31.50 -14.14 18.72
N GLN A 297 -30.89 -13.34 17.86
CA GLN A 297 -31.49 -12.10 17.36
C GLN A 297 -32.09 -12.39 15.99
N ILE A 298 -33.31 -11.91 15.77
CA ILE A 298 -34.06 -12.16 14.55
C ILE A 298 -34.51 -10.82 13.98
N THR A 299 -34.04 -10.51 12.77
CA THR A 299 -34.62 -9.44 11.95
C THR A 299 -35.84 -10.00 11.22
N LEU A 300 -36.97 -9.38 11.46
CA LEU A 300 -38.30 -9.70 10.95
C LEU A 300 -38.66 -8.75 9.81
N ASP A 301 -39.41 -9.26 8.83
CA ASP A 301 -40.08 -8.41 7.86
C ASP A 301 -41.44 -7.89 8.38
N ASP A 302 -41.95 -6.86 7.71
CA ASP A 302 -43.13 -6.10 8.14
C ASP A 302 -44.43 -6.93 8.20
N ARG A 303 -44.50 -8.11 7.57
CA ARG A 303 -45.67 -9.02 7.65
C ARG A 303 -45.85 -9.63 9.05
N PHE A 304 -44.76 -9.72 9.83
CA PHE A 304 -44.77 -10.26 11.19
C PHE A 304 -45.04 -9.19 12.25
N ILE A 305 -44.79 -7.91 11.96
CA ILE A 305 -44.86 -6.81 12.94
C ILE A 305 -46.31 -6.50 13.33
N ASN A 306 -46.54 -6.35 14.63
CA ASN A 306 -47.87 -6.25 15.26
C ASN A 306 -48.81 -7.46 14.99
N THR A 307 -48.27 -8.61 14.61
CA THR A 307 -49.01 -9.89 14.52
C THR A 307 -48.54 -10.86 15.61
N ASN A 308 -49.37 -11.83 16.01
CA ASN A 308 -48.91 -12.86 16.96
C ASN A 308 -48.02 -13.86 16.22
N VAL A 309 -46.72 -13.87 16.53
CA VAL A 309 -45.71 -14.69 15.88
C VAL A 309 -45.35 -15.87 16.76
N ARG A 310 -45.44 -17.07 16.19
CA ARG A 310 -44.98 -18.31 16.78
C ARG A 310 -43.62 -18.68 16.20
N LEU A 311 -42.63 -18.90 17.07
CA LEU A 311 -41.33 -19.47 16.75
C LEU A 311 -41.33 -20.96 17.04
N GLU A 312 -40.73 -21.77 16.17
CA GLU A 312 -40.50 -23.20 16.39
C GLU A 312 -39.07 -23.56 15.93
N LEU A 313 -38.29 -24.20 16.80
CA LEU A 313 -36.99 -24.79 16.49
C LEU A 313 -37.13 -26.31 16.38
N TYR A 314 -36.64 -26.89 15.28
CA TYR A 314 -36.68 -28.32 15.01
C TYR A 314 -35.29 -28.97 15.05
N ASP A 315 -35.24 -30.20 15.57
CA ASP A 315 -34.06 -31.07 15.45
C ASP A 315 -33.88 -31.62 14.02
N SER A 316 -32.78 -32.33 13.78
CA SER A 316 -32.47 -32.98 12.49
C SER A 316 -33.42 -34.12 12.09
N LYS A 317 -34.44 -34.43 12.91
CA LYS A 317 -35.50 -35.41 12.63
C LYS A 317 -36.86 -34.73 12.40
N GLY A 318 -36.93 -33.40 12.49
CA GLY A 318 -38.16 -32.62 12.35
C GLY A 318 -39.04 -32.60 13.60
N MET A 319 -38.51 -32.89 14.79
CA MET A 319 -39.22 -32.72 16.05
C MET A 319 -39.02 -31.30 16.59
N VAL A 320 -40.09 -30.61 16.99
CA VAL A 320 -40.00 -29.33 17.71
C VAL A 320 -39.33 -29.57 19.06
N ILE A 321 -38.20 -28.91 19.31
CA ILE A 321 -37.44 -29.00 20.58
C ILE A 321 -37.62 -27.76 21.47
N MET A 322 -38.01 -26.63 20.87
CA MET A 322 -38.31 -25.37 21.55
C MET A 322 -39.32 -24.60 20.71
N TRP A 323 -40.23 -23.87 21.34
CA TRP A 323 -41.14 -22.94 20.68
C TRP A 323 -41.44 -21.75 21.60
N ASP A 324 -41.83 -20.62 21.02
CA ASP A 324 -42.22 -19.40 21.74
C ASP A 324 -43.34 -18.66 20.96
N ASP A 325 -44.14 -17.85 21.63
CA ASP A 325 -45.28 -17.10 21.07
C ASP A 325 -45.20 -15.63 21.53
N PHE A 326 -44.92 -14.71 20.60
CA PHE A 326 -44.58 -13.31 20.89
C PHE A 326 -45.27 -12.30 19.93
N LEU A 327 -45.28 -11.03 20.32
CA LEU A 327 -45.90 -9.92 19.56
C LEU A 327 -44.84 -8.83 19.28
N PRO A 328 -44.11 -8.90 18.16
CA PRO A 328 -43.04 -7.96 17.85
C PRO A 328 -43.62 -6.61 17.42
N THR A 329 -43.18 -5.54 18.08
CA THR A 329 -43.50 -4.14 17.73
C THR A 329 -42.36 -3.45 16.97
N THR A 330 -41.21 -4.12 16.83
CA THR A 330 -39.99 -3.65 16.14
C THR A 330 -39.43 -4.74 15.22
N PRO A 331 -38.76 -4.38 14.10
CA PRO A 331 -38.13 -5.35 13.20
C PRO A 331 -37.11 -6.28 13.86
N LEU A 332 -36.43 -5.85 14.93
CA LEU A 332 -35.53 -6.71 15.69
C LEU A 332 -36.26 -7.33 16.90
N SER A 333 -36.08 -8.63 17.10
CA SER A 333 -36.52 -9.39 18.28
C SER A 333 -35.39 -10.28 18.82
N THR A 334 -35.37 -10.54 20.12
CA THR A 334 -34.34 -11.37 20.78
C THR A 334 -35.01 -12.52 21.55
N ILE A 335 -34.56 -13.76 21.30
CA ILE A 335 -35.14 -15.00 21.80
C ILE A 335 -34.05 -15.78 22.55
N GLY A 336 -34.27 -16.12 23.83
CA GLY A 336 -33.30 -16.89 24.62
C GLY A 336 -33.38 -18.40 24.36
N LEU A 337 -32.24 -19.07 24.14
CA LEU A 337 -32.19 -20.50 23.82
C LEU A 337 -32.26 -21.37 25.10
N GLU A 338 -33.32 -22.17 25.22
CA GLU A 338 -33.51 -23.07 26.35
C GLU A 338 -32.37 -24.09 26.55
N SER A 339 -32.25 -24.64 27.76
CA SER A 339 -31.25 -25.67 28.10
C SER A 339 -31.53 -27.05 27.49
N ILE A 340 -32.69 -27.26 26.85
CA ILE A 340 -32.99 -28.46 26.05
C ILE A 340 -32.43 -28.36 24.63
N VAL A 341 -32.12 -27.16 24.15
CA VAL A 341 -31.52 -26.93 22.83
C VAL A 341 -30.02 -27.22 22.90
N VAL A 342 -29.58 -28.19 22.11
CA VAL A 342 -28.18 -28.68 22.05
C VAL A 342 -27.41 -28.01 20.91
N SER A 343 -26.08 -28.17 20.88
CA SER A 343 -25.27 -27.82 19.70
C SER A 343 -25.62 -28.68 18.48
N GLY A 344 -25.63 -28.06 17.31
CA GLY A 344 -25.99 -28.68 16.03
C GLY A 344 -26.72 -27.75 15.07
N LEU A 345 -26.95 -28.22 13.85
CA LEU A 345 -27.76 -27.52 12.85
C LEU A 345 -29.25 -27.76 13.12
N HIS A 346 -29.99 -26.67 13.28
CA HIS A 346 -31.43 -26.66 13.53
C HIS A 346 -32.16 -25.93 12.40
N LEU A 347 -33.43 -26.28 12.19
CA LEU A 347 -34.34 -25.50 11.36
C LEU A 347 -35.15 -24.60 12.29
N LEU A 348 -35.18 -23.30 12.02
CA LEU A 348 -36.06 -22.34 12.66
C LEU A 348 -37.24 -22.05 11.72
N ARG A 349 -38.44 -21.95 12.27
CA ARG A 349 -39.66 -21.50 11.60
C ARG A 349 -40.27 -20.35 12.38
N LEU A 350 -40.68 -19.29 11.68
CA LEU A 350 -41.62 -18.30 12.20
C LEU A 350 -42.95 -18.40 11.45
N THR A 351 -44.07 -18.25 12.14
CA THR A 351 -45.40 -18.13 11.51
C THR A 351 -46.33 -17.22 12.30
N ASN A 352 -47.21 -16.51 11.60
CA ASN A 352 -48.34 -15.78 12.21
C ASN A 352 -49.71 -16.33 11.75
N GLY A 353 -49.73 -17.57 11.26
CA GLY A 353 -50.94 -18.24 10.74
C GLY A 353 -51.41 -17.77 9.36
N SER A 354 -50.91 -16.63 8.85
CA SER A 354 -51.13 -16.17 7.46
C SER A 354 -49.88 -16.33 6.59
N PHE A 355 -48.70 -16.17 7.19
CA PHE A 355 -47.39 -16.38 6.58
C PHE A 355 -46.57 -17.37 7.42
N GLU A 356 -45.62 -18.04 6.78
CA GLU A 356 -44.55 -18.78 7.44
C GLU A 356 -43.23 -18.57 6.71
N GLU A 357 -42.13 -18.52 7.45
CA GLU A 357 -40.76 -18.38 6.95
C GLU A 357 -39.83 -19.35 7.69
N PHE A 358 -38.76 -19.78 7.02
CA PHE A 358 -37.83 -20.79 7.53
C PHE A 358 -36.37 -20.36 7.36
N ASP A 359 -35.54 -20.57 8.38
CA ASP A 359 -34.09 -20.30 8.36
C ASP A 359 -33.29 -21.46 9.00
N ARG A 360 -31.98 -21.54 8.75
CA ARG A 360 -31.08 -22.59 9.22
C ARG A 360 -30.06 -22.04 10.22
N VAL A 361 -30.23 -22.44 11.48
CA VAL A 361 -29.45 -21.91 12.60
C VAL A 361 -28.49 -22.98 13.10
N LEU A 362 -27.18 -22.71 13.08
CA LEU A 362 -26.19 -23.50 13.77
C LEU A 362 -26.11 -23.04 15.23
N ILE A 363 -26.20 -23.98 16.17
CA ILE A 363 -26.11 -23.71 17.61
C ILE A 363 -24.81 -24.34 18.13
N SER A 364 -24.07 -23.62 18.97
CA SER A 364 -22.71 -23.95 19.43
C SER A 364 -22.59 -24.06 20.97
N LYS A 365 -23.70 -24.42 21.62
CA LYS A 365 -23.87 -24.55 23.08
C LYS A 365 -23.39 -25.90 23.60
#